data_AF-A0A376KJ26-F1
#
_entry.id   AF-A0A376KJ26-F1
#
_cell.length_a   1.000
_cell.length_b   1.000
_cell.length_c   1.000
_cell.angle_alpha   90.00
_cell.angle_beta   90.00
_cell.angle_gamma   90.00
#
_symmetry.space_group_name_H-M   'P 1'
#
loop_
_entity.id
_entity.type
_entity.pdbx_description
1 polymer ?
#
loop_
_entity_poly.entity_id
_entity_poly.type
_entity_poly.pdbx_seq_one_letter_code
_entity_poly.pdbx_strand_id
1 'polypeptide(L)'
;MYKFVMSTLSTLVTIYLLLSLILTVAISWCINRLILHPLRNIARELNAIPAQELVGHQLALPRLHQDDEIGMLVRSYNLNQQLLQRHYEEQNENAMRFPVSDLPNQSLADGDAGAGCRA
;
A
#
# COMPACT_ATOMS: atom_id res chain seq x y z
N MET A 1 -30.49 -56.29 -13.52
CA MET A 1 -29.20 -55.98 -12.88
C MET A 1 -28.45 -54.85 -13.59
N TYR A 2 -28.05 -54.96 -14.87
CA TYR A 2 -27.29 -53.90 -15.57
C TYR A 2 -27.94 -52.51 -15.63
N LYS A 3 -29.27 -52.42 -15.81
CA LYS A 3 -29.98 -51.12 -15.86
C LYS A 3 -29.90 -50.34 -14.53
N PHE A 4 -29.85 -51.05 -13.40
CA PHE A 4 -29.75 -50.42 -12.08
C PHE A 4 -28.32 -49.89 -11.86
N VAL A 5 -27.31 -50.70 -12.20
CA VAL A 5 -25.89 -50.30 -12.11
C VAL A 5 -25.59 -49.11 -13.03
N MET A 6 -26.09 -49.10 -14.26
CA MET A 6 -25.89 -47.97 -15.16
C MET A 6 -26.60 -46.70 -14.69
N SER A 7 -27.81 -46.83 -14.12
CA SER A 7 -28.53 -45.69 -13.57
C SER A 7 -27.81 -45.11 -12.34
N THR A 8 -27.34 -45.95 -11.43
CA THR A 8 -26.62 -45.48 -10.23
C THR A 8 -25.27 -44.86 -10.56
N LEU A 9 -24.51 -45.47 -11.48
CA LEU A 9 -23.26 -44.89 -11.98
C LEU A 9 -23.50 -43.53 -12.66
N SER A 10 -24.54 -43.43 -13.49
CA SER A 10 -24.90 -42.17 -14.13
C SER A 10 -25.27 -41.08 -13.10
N THR A 11 -26.05 -41.41 -12.06
CA THR A 11 -26.36 -40.46 -10.99
C THR A 11 -25.14 -40.06 -10.17
N LEU A 12 -24.22 -40.98 -9.88
CA LEU A 12 -22.99 -40.65 -9.16
C LEU A 12 -22.12 -39.71 -9.99
N VAL A 13 -21.87 -40.05 -11.27
CA VAL A 13 -21.06 -39.23 -12.17
C VAL A 13 -21.67 -37.83 -12.31
N THR A 14 -22.98 -37.72 -12.51
CA THR A 14 -23.64 -36.41 -12.63
C THR A 14 -23.55 -35.58 -11.36
N ILE A 15 -23.73 -36.17 -10.18
CA ILE A 15 -23.58 -35.46 -8.90
C ILE A 15 -22.14 -34.98 -8.72
N TYR A 16 -21.13 -35.80 -9.00
CA TYR A 16 -19.73 -35.39 -8.90
C TYR A 16 -19.36 -34.29 -9.90
N LEU A 17 -19.86 -34.36 -11.13
CA LEU A 17 -19.65 -33.31 -12.13
C LEU A 17 -20.32 -32.00 -11.70
N LEU A 18 -21.54 -32.06 -11.17
CA LEU A 18 -22.27 -30.88 -10.70
C LEU A 18 -21.59 -30.26 -9.46
N LEU A 19 -21.12 -31.09 -8.54
CA LEU A 19 -20.34 -30.65 -7.39
C LEU A 19 -19.02 -30.02 -7.83
N SER A 20 -18.31 -30.63 -8.78
CA SER A 20 -17.07 -30.09 -9.34
C SER A 20 -17.32 -28.73 -10.01
N LEU A 21 -18.39 -28.61 -10.80
CA LEU A 21 -18.76 -27.37 -11.48
C LEU A 21 -19.03 -26.24 -10.47
N ILE A 22 -19.84 -26.50 -9.45
CA ILE A 22 -20.15 -25.53 -8.40
C ILE A 22 -18.87 -25.14 -7.65
N LEU A 23 -18.04 -26.12 -7.30
CA LEU A 23 -16.79 -25.89 -6.60
C LEU A 23 -15.84 -25.01 -7.43
N THR A 24 -15.70 -25.28 -8.72
CA THR A 24 -14.85 -24.47 -9.62
C THR A 24 -15.33 -23.02 -9.68
N VAL A 25 -16.63 -22.78 -9.88
CA VAL A 25 -17.19 -21.42 -9.93
C VAL A 25 -17.00 -20.71 -8.58
N ALA A 26 -17.25 -21.40 -7.47
CA ALA A 26 -17.08 -20.86 -6.13
C ALA A 26 -15.61 -20.49 -5.84
N ILE A 27 -14.65 -21.35 -6.21
CA ILE A 27 -13.23 -21.08 -6.06
C ILE A 27 -12.81 -19.89 -6.92
N SER A 28 -13.21 -19.86 -8.20
CA SER A 28 -12.91 -18.73 -9.09
C SER A 28 -13.47 -17.41 -8.56
N TRP A 29 -14.69 -17.41 -8.03
CA TRP A 29 -15.30 -16.23 -7.41
C TRP A 29 -14.60 -15.81 -6.12
N CYS A 30 -14.22 -16.78 -5.28
CA CYS A 30 -13.48 -16.54 -4.06
C CYS A 30 -12.14 -15.86 -4.36
N ILE A 31 -11.35 -16.39 -5.29
CA ILE A 31 -10.06 -15.79 -5.71
C ILE A 31 -10.28 -14.37 -6.25
N ASN A 32 -11.28 -14.19 -7.12
CA ASN A 32 -11.57 -12.88 -7.72
C ASN A 32 -12.06 -11.83 -6.70
N ARG A 33 -12.80 -12.24 -5.67
CA ARG A 33 -13.28 -11.31 -4.64
C ARG A 33 -12.26 -11.08 -3.52
N LEU A 34 -11.53 -12.13 -3.13
CA LEU A 34 -10.60 -12.09 -2.00
C LEU A 34 -9.25 -11.46 -2.38
N ILE A 35 -8.72 -11.71 -3.58
CA ILE A 35 -7.38 -11.24 -3.96
C ILE A 35 -7.45 -10.03 -4.89
N LEU A 36 -8.24 -10.13 -5.97
CA LEU A 36 -8.28 -9.09 -7.00
C LEU A 36 -8.90 -7.79 -6.50
N HIS A 37 -9.91 -7.83 -5.64
CA HIS A 37 -10.54 -6.62 -5.11
C HIS A 37 -9.62 -5.79 -4.18
N PRO A 38 -9.01 -6.36 -3.12
CA PRO A 38 -8.09 -5.58 -2.28
C PRO A 38 -6.85 -5.15 -3.06
N LEU A 39 -6.31 -5.98 -3.95
CA LEU A 39 -5.14 -5.60 -4.76
C LEU A 39 -5.46 -4.45 -5.71
N ARG A 40 -6.65 -4.44 -6.31
CA ARG A 40 -7.11 -3.34 -7.18
C ARG A 40 -7.40 -2.06 -6.38
N ASN A 41 -7.84 -2.18 -5.13
CA ASN A 41 -7.99 -1.02 -4.25
C ASN A 41 -6.62 -0.44 -3.87
N ILE A 42 -5.66 -1.28 -3.47
CA ILE A 42 -4.28 -0.85 -3.19
C ILE A 42 -3.66 -0.20 -4.42
N ALA A 43 -3.79 -0.81 -5.60
CA ALA A 43 -3.25 -0.24 -6.83
C ALA A 43 -3.89 1.09 -7.21
N ARG A 44 -5.19 1.29 -6.95
CA ARG A 44 -5.85 2.59 -7.14
C ARG A 44 -5.39 3.62 -6.12
N GLU A 45 -5.25 3.24 -4.85
CA GLU A 45 -4.71 4.12 -3.81
C GLU A 45 -3.29 4.57 -4.19
N LEU A 46 -2.42 3.66 -4.59
CA LEU A 46 -1.06 3.99 -5.04
C LEU A 46 -1.03 4.88 -6.30
N ASN A 47 -1.92 4.64 -7.26
CA ASN A 47 -1.96 5.40 -8.52
C ASN A 47 -2.62 6.78 -8.36
N ALA A 48 -3.47 6.96 -7.34
CA ALA A 48 -4.13 8.23 -7.06
C ALA A 48 -3.23 9.24 -6.30
N ILE A 49 -2.06 8.81 -5.79
CA ILE A 49 -1.16 9.68 -5.03
C ILE A 49 -0.12 10.31 -5.96
N PRO A 50 -0.06 11.64 -6.09
CA PRO A 50 1.01 12.32 -6.83
C PRO A 50 2.37 12.12 -6.13
N ALA A 51 3.42 11.87 -6.91
CA ALA A 51 4.78 11.53 -6.47
C ALA A 51 5.39 12.46 -5.40
N GLN A 52 4.87 13.68 -5.26
CA GLN A 52 5.34 14.70 -4.32
C GLN A 52 4.81 14.56 -2.89
N GLU A 53 3.72 13.81 -2.64
CA GLU A 53 3.14 13.59 -1.30
C GLU A 53 3.38 12.15 -0.77
N LEU A 54 4.22 11.37 -1.44
CA LEU A 54 4.53 10.00 -1.02
C LEU A 54 5.20 9.94 0.36
N VAL A 55 5.93 10.99 0.76
CA VAL A 55 6.67 11.01 2.03
C VAL A 55 5.69 11.17 3.20
N GLY A 56 5.47 10.08 3.95
CA GLY A 56 4.60 10.05 5.13
C GLY A 56 3.19 9.49 4.89
N HIS A 57 2.86 9.07 3.66
CA HIS A 57 1.57 8.45 3.37
C HIS A 57 1.51 7.03 3.95
N GLN A 58 0.57 6.79 4.87
CA GLN A 58 0.32 5.46 5.43
C GLN A 58 -0.89 4.84 4.73
N LEU A 59 -0.70 3.66 4.14
CA LEU A 59 -1.81 2.86 3.64
C LEU A 59 -2.67 2.43 4.84
N ALA A 60 -3.97 2.74 4.80
CA ALA A 60 -4.92 2.34 5.82
C ALA A 60 -5.14 0.83 5.73
N LEU A 61 -4.52 0.07 6.65
CA LEU A 61 -4.58 -1.38 6.68
C LEU A 61 -6.04 -1.86 6.81
N PRO A 62 -6.59 -2.57 5.80
CA PRO A 62 -7.92 -3.14 5.92
C PRO A 62 -7.90 -4.23 6.99
N ARG A 63 -8.70 -4.07 8.05
CA ARG A 63 -8.73 -4.97 9.24
C ARG A 63 -8.97 -6.45 8.91
N LEU A 64 -9.51 -6.76 7.73
CA LEU A 64 -9.80 -8.12 7.31
C LEU A 64 -8.55 -8.91 6.88
N HIS A 65 -7.48 -8.24 6.42
CA HIS A 65 -6.25 -8.89 5.93
C HIS A 65 -5.07 -8.68 6.88
N GLN A 66 -5.34 -8.46 8.17
CA GLN A 66 -4.31 -8.10 9.15
C GLN A 66 -3.23 -9.18 9.26
N ASP A 67 -3.58 -10.47 9.12
CA ASP A 67 -2.67 -11.61 9.25
C ASP A 67 -2.30 -12.27 7.92
N ASP A 68 -2.76 -11.73 6.79
CA ASP A 68 -2.42 -12.23 5.46
C ASP A 68 -1.15 -11.56 4.91
N GLU A 69 -0.56 -12.16 3.89
CA GLU A 69 0.63 -11.64 3.18
C GLU A 69 0.43 -10.20 2.71
N ILE A 70 -0.80 -9.84 2.34
CA ILE A 70 -1.19 -8.47 1.97
C ILE A 70 -1.04 -7.51 3.16
N GLY A 71 -1.43 -7.92 4.37
CA GLY A 71 -1.25 -7.11 5.56
C GLY A 71 0.21 -6.97 5.99
N MET A 72 1.04 -7.99 5.75
CA MET A 72 2.49 -7.87 5.92
C MET A 72 3.10 -6.88 4.94
N LEU A 73 2.69 -6.90 3.66
CA LEU A 73 3.16 -5.96 2.65
C LEU A 73 2.79 -4.51 3.01
N VAL A 74 1.54 -4.26 3.43
CA VAL A 74 1.11 -2.92 3.86
C VAL A 74 1.91 -2.46 5.09
N ARG A 75 2.14 -3.33 6.07
CA ARG A 75 2.97 -3.00 7.24
C ARG A 75 4.42 -2.69 6.87
N SER A 76 5.03 -3.49 5.99
CA SER A 76 6.39 -3.27 5.50
C SER A 76 6.50 -1.98 4.70
N TYR A 77 5.51 -1.67 3.86
CA TYR A 77 5.43 -0.41 3.13
C TYR A 77 5.37 0.79 4.08
N ASN A 78 4.46 0.78 5.06
CA ASN A 78 4.33 1.88 6.03
C ASN A 78 5.60 2.07 6.87
N LEU A 79 6.28 0.98 7.26
CA LEU A 79 7.58 1.04 7.94
C LEU A 79 8.66 1.66 7.05
N ASN A 80 8.73 1.24 5.78
CA ASN A 80 9.67 1.83 4.84
C ASN A 80 9.38 3.31 4.59
N GLN A 81 8.12 3.74 4.55
CA GLN A 81 7.76 5.16 4.43
C GLN A 81 8.24 5.98 5.63
N GLN A 82 8.11 5.45 6.86
CA GLN A 82 8.67 6.10 8.04
C GLN A 82 10.21 6.19 8.01
N LEU A 83 10.89 5.13 7.57
CA LEU A 83 12.34 5.13 7.42
C LEU A 83 12.80 6.13 6.35
N LEU A 84 12.10 6.19 5.22
CA LEU A 84 12.39 7.16 4.16
C LEU A 84 12.21 8.59 4.68
N GLN A 85 11.11 8.85 5.41
CA GLN A 85 10.87 10.15 6.00
C GLN A 85 11.98 10.56 6.97
N ARG A 86 12.44 9.65 7.85
CA ARG A 86 13.58 9.93 8.73
C ARG A 86 14.86 10.22 7.97
N HIS A 87 15.17 9.47 6.92
CA HIS A 87 16.34 9.75 6.10
C HIS A 87 16.25 11.09 5.38
N TYR A 88 15.06 11.50 4.92
CA TYR A 88 14.85 12.84 4.37
C TYR A 88 15.03 13.92 5.45
N GLU A 89 14.53 13.71 6.66
CA GLU A 89 14.72 14.64 7.79
C GLU A 89 16.21 14.75 8.18
N GLU A 90 16.93 13.63 8.30
CA GLU A 90 18.37 13.60 8.57
C GLU A 90 19.21 14.24 7.45
N GLN A 91 18.85 14.00 6.19
CA GLN A 91 19.50 14.65 5.05
C GLN A 91 19.21 16.14 5.01
N ASN A 92 17.99 16.55 5.36
CA ASN A 92 17.64 17.96 5.45
C ASN A 92 18.38 18.64 6.62
N GLU A 93 18.47 18.00 7.79
CA GLU A 93 19.28 18.50 8.91
C GLU A 93 20.77 18.58 8.56
N ASN A 94 21.32 17.56 7.89
CA ASN A 94 22.71 17.56 7.43
C ASN A 94 22.97 18.55 6.29
N ALA A 95 22.02 18.79 5.39
CA ALA A 95 22.12 19.80 4.34
C ALA A 95 21.98 21.23 4.90
N MET A 96 21.21 21.39 5.97
CA MET A 96 21.13 22.62 6.76
C MET A 96 22.34 22.80 7.70
N ARG A 97 23.18 21.76 7.84
CA ARG A 97 24.45 21.80 8.57
C ARG A 97 25.59 22.12 7.59
N PHE A 98 25.87 23.40 7.38
CA PHE A 98 27.04 23.85 6.63
C PHE A 98 28.33 23.27 7.25
N PRO A 99 29.18 22.52 6.51
CA PRO A 99 30.40 21.95 7.08
C PRO A 99 31.54 22.97 7.31
N VAL A 100 31.34 24.27 7.00
CA VAL A 100 32.30 25.36 7.30
C VAL A 100 31.56 26.66 7.64
N SER A 101 30.71 26.68 8.67
CA SER A 101 30.38 27.91 9.40
C SER A 101 29.62 27.61 10.68
N ASP A 102 30.26 27.80 11.83
CA ASP A 102 29.63 27.97 13.13
C ASP A 102 28.88 29.31 13.21
N LEU A 103 27.88 29.54 12.35
CA LEU A 103 27.03 30.73 12.44
C LEU A 103 25.56 30.35 12.24
N PRO A 104 24.66 30.72 13.18
CA PRO A 104 23.24 30.66 12.96
C PRO A 104 22.87 31.68 11.86
N ASN A 105 22.11 31.21 10.88
CA ASN A 105 21.28 31.96 9.93
C ASN A 105 20.92 33.41 10.36
N GLN A 106 21.84 34.36 10.13
CA GLN A 106 21.63 35.80 10.32
C GLN A 106 20.88 36.47 9.15
N SER A 107 20.70 35.80 8.01
CA SER A 107 20.13 36.45 6.82
C SER A 107 18.60 36.57 6.79
N LEU A 108 17.88 36.12 7.84
CA LEU A 108 16.45 36.43 7.98
C LEU A 108 16.15 37.59 8.95
N ALA A 109 17.17 38.18 9.58
CA ALA A 109 17.01 39.31 10.52
C ALA A 109 17.70 40.61 10.06
N ASP A 110 18.60 40.58 9.07
CA ASP A 110 19.21 41.79 8.49
C ASP A 110 18.37 42.40 7.34
N GLY A 111 17.05 42.40 7.53
CA GLY A 111 16.09 43.10 6.66
C GLY A 111 15.73 44.50 7.15
N ASP A 112 16.38 45.03 8.20
CA ASP A 112 16.01 46.32 8.81
C ASP A 112 17.21 47.25 9.06
N ALA A 113 18.17 47.29 8.11
CA ALA A 113 19.25 48.27 8.13
C ALA A 113 19.35 48.99 6.77
N GLY A 114 18.36 49.83 6.46
CA GLY A 114 18.35 50.51 5.17
C GLY A 114 17.28 51.57 4.93
N ALA A 115 16.79 52.29 5.95
CA ALA A 115 15.96 53.46 5.72
C ALA A 115 16.23 54.59 6.73
N GLY A 116 16.84 55.67 6.24
CA GLY A 116 16.56 57.01 6.76
C GLY A 116 17.59 57.66 7.67
N CYS A 117 18.81 57.90 7.19
CA CYS A 117 19.55 59.10 7.59
C CYS A 117 20.20 59.72 6.36
N ARG A 118 19.49 60.68 5.75
CA ARG A 118 19.99 61.56 4.70
C ARG A 118 19.36 62.95 4.87
N ALA A 119 20.26 63.93 4.97
CA ALA A 119 20.09 65.39 4.95
C ALA A 119 19.53 66.07 6.21
#